data_AF-A0A0C3P0T0-F1
#
_entry.id   AF-A0A0C3P0T0-F1
#
_cell.length_a   1.000
_cell.length_b   1.000
_cell.length_c   1.000
_cell.angle_alpha   90.00
_cell.angle_beta   90.00
_cell.angle_gamma   90.00
#
_symmetry.space_group_name_H-M   'P 1'
#
loop_
_entity.id
_entity.type
_entity.pdbx_description
1 polymer ?
#
loop_
_entity_poly.entity_id
_entity_poly.type
_entity_poly.pdbx_seq_one_letter_code
_entity_poly.pdbx_strand_id
1 'polypeptide(L)'
;MYESEAKTRVKEDSKEFFGIRDLEEAEVYFTKLPVEHRHLLVDKLVSYALESNEADAELVASYFSRAARKNLCTPEAFEQGLAGSAEFLDDIAVDAPKAPQYFIEMLKGSALDKDEERCKHLLRKSIDSEKLFGMLA
;
A
#
# COMPACT_ATOMS: atom_id res chain seq x y z
N MET A 1 9.64 -6.41 -19.09
CA MET A 1 8.66 -5.31 -19.15
C MET A 1 9.38 -4.02 -18.85
N TYR A 2 9.17 -2.98 -19.66
CA TYR A 2 9.75 -1.65 -19.39
C TYR A 2 8.90 -0.89 -18.36
N GLU A 3 9.48 0.09 -17.67
CA GLU A 3 8.76 0.85 -16.63
C GLU A 3 7.48 1.54 -17.16
N SER A 4 7.47 2.04 -18.40
CA SER A 4 6.30 2.66 -19.02
C SER A 4 5.15 1.66 -19.26
N GLU A 5 5.50 0.44 -19.66
CA GLU A 5 4.56 -0.68 -19.82
C GLU A 5 4.03 -1.11 -18.44
N ALA A 6 4.91 -1.15 -17.43
CA ALA A 6 4.54 -1.45 -16.05
C ALA A 6 3.53 -0.44 -15.49
N LYS A 7 3.77 0.86 -15.68
CA LYS A 7 2.86 1.93 -15.25
C LYS A 7 1.50 1.84 -15.93
N THR A 8 1.49 1.48 -17.22
CA THR A 8 0.24 1.27 -17.97
C THR A 8 -0.55 0.09 -17.38
N ARG A 9 0.13 -1.04 -17.16
CA ARG A 9 -0.46 -2.24 -16.54
C ARG A 9 -1.02 -1.94 -15.15
N VAL A 10 -0.24 -1.26 -14.30
CA VAL A 10 -0.66 -0.87 -12.94
C VAL A 10 -1.92 0.01 -12.97
N LYS A 11 -2.02 0.93 -13.94
CA LYS A 11 -3.21 1.78 -14.10
C LYS A 11 -4.45 0.98 -14.49
N GLU A 12 -4.30 -0.09 -15.27
CA GLU A 12 -5.40 -0.98 -15.66
C GLU A 12 -5.78 -1.90 -14.49
N ASP A 13 -4.81 -2.61 -13.94
CA ASP A 13 -5.01 -3.56 -12.83
C ASP A 13 -5.58 -2.84 -11.58
N SER A 14 -5.18 -1.60 -11.28
CA SER A 14 -5.77 -0.83 -10.17
C SER A 14 -7.25 -0.50 -10.38
N LYS A 15 -7.67 -0.19 -11.61
CA LYS A 15 -9.09 0.05 -11.93
C LYS A 15 -9.91 -1.22 -11.80
N GLU A 16 -9.39 -2.34 -12.31
CA GLU A 16 -10.03 -3.64 -12.17
C GLU A 16 -10.14 -4.04 -10.70
N PHE A 17 -9.07 -3.86 -9.91
CA PHE A 17 -9.05 -4.17 -8.50
C PHE A 17 -10.17 -3.48 -7.71
N PHE A 18 -10.30 -2.15 -7.85
CA PHE A 18 -11.35 -1.39 -7.14
C PHE A 18 -12.75 -1.58 -7.74
N GLY A 19 -12.86 -1.97 -9.02
CA GLY A 19 -14.14 -2.22 -9.68
C GLY A 19 -14.71 -3.62 -9.41
N ILE A 20 -13.87 -4.65 -9.39
CA ILE A 20 -14.26 -6.05 -9.21
C ILE A 20 -14.33 -6.39 -7.71
N ARG A 21 -13.33 -5.94 -6.93
CA ARG A 21 -13.22 -6.19 -5.48
C ARG A 21 -13.16 -7.68 -5.10
N ASP A 22 -12.73 -8.53 -6.03
CA ASP A 22 -12.49 -9.96 -5.77
C ASP A 22 -11.00 -10.17 -5.45
N LEU A 23 -10.73 -10.53 -4.19
CA LEU A 23 -9.36 -10.77 -3.75
C LEU A 23 -8.74 -12.01 -4.38
N GLU A 24 -9.52 -13.04 -4.76
CA GLU A 24 -9.00 -14.27 -5.40
C GLU A 24 -8.50 -13.96 -6.80
N GLU A 25 -9.29 -13.20 -7.56
CA GLU A 25 -8.85 -12.71 -8.86
C GLU A 25 -7.65 -11.76 -8.72
N ALA A 26 -7.61 -10.93 -7.68
CA ALA A 26 -6.55 -9.94 -7.51
C ALA A 26 -5.14 -10.53 -7.30
N GLU A 27 -5.01 -11.77 -6.84
CA GLU A 27 -3.71 -12.40 -6.58
C GLU A 27 -2.80 -12.45 -7.83
N VAL A 28 -3.41 -12.47 -9.02
CA VAL A 28 -2.66 -12.49 -10.28
C VAL A 28 -1.92 -11.17 -10.54
N TYR A 29 -2.38 -10.03 -10.01
CA TYR A 29 -1.85 -8.71 -10.41
C TYR A 29 -0.36 -8.54 -10.10
N PHE A 30 0.11 -9.00 -8.93
CA PHE A 30 1.55 -9.00 -8.64
C PHE A 30 2.36 -9.92 -9.56
N THR A 31 1.76 -11.01 -10.04
CA THR A 31 2.44 -11.97 -10.92
C THR A 31 2.57 -11.46 -12.36
N LYS A 32 1.68 -10.54 -12.78
CA LYS A 32 1.77 -9.83 -14.07
C LYS A 32 2.94 -8.83 -14.13
N LEU A 33 3.53 -8.49 -12.99
CA LEU A 33 4.62 -7.53 -12.87
C LEU A 33 5.95 -8.24 -12.51
N PRO A 34 7.08 -7.89 -13.16
CA PRO A 34 8.40 -8.21 -12.65
C PRO A 34 8.57 -7.65 -11.24
N VAL A 35 9.36 -8.35 -10.42
CA VAL A 35 9.58 -8.01 -8.99
C VAL A 35 9.99 -6.55 -8.82
N GLU A 36 10.88 -6.06 -9.68
CA GLU A 36 11.39 -4.68 -9.68
C GLU A 36 10.30 -3.61 -9.86
N HIS A 37 9.14 -3.95 -10.45
CA HIS A 37 8.03 -3.01 -10.71
C HIS A 37 6.82 -3.20 -9.78
N ARG A 38 6.84 -4.17 -8.86
CA ARG A 38 5.69 -4.47 -7.98
C ARG A 38 5.37 -3.33 -7.01
N HIS A 39 6.38 -2.56 -6.62
CA HIS A 39 6.22 -1.38 -5.78
C HIS A 39 5.30 -0.32 -6.43
N LEU A 40 5.27 -0.24 -7.77
CA LEU A 40 4.39 0.69 -8.48
C LEU A 40 2.91 0.36 -8.28
N LEU A 41 2.56 -0.93 -8.19
CA LEU A 41 1.19 -1.36 -7.88
C LEU A 41 0.84 -1.01 -6.43
N VAL A 42 1.75 -1.26 -5.49
CA VAL A 42 1.56 -0.90 -4.08
C VAL A 42 1.29 0.59 -3.93
N ASP A 43 2.18 1.43 -4.47
CA ASP A 43 2.05 2.89 -4.45
C ASP A 43 0.72 3.36 -5.03
N LYS A 44 0.31 2.80 -6.17
CA LYS A 44 -0.92 3.20 -6.83
C LYS A 44 -2.17 2.86 -6.01
N LEU A 45 -2.19 1.68 -5.40
CA LEU A 45 -3.31 1.22 -4.58
C LEU A 45 -3.41 2.00 -3.27
N VAL A 46 -2.28 2.22 -2.59
CA VAL A 46 -2.23 2.97 -1.32
C VAL A 46 -2.66 4.41 -1.55
N SER A 47 -2.05 5.10 -2.52
CA SER A 47 -2.38 6.50 -2.82
C SER A 47 -3.87 6.69 -3.13
N TYR A 48 -4.49 5.77 -3.86
CA TYR A 48 -5.92 5.82 -4.12
C TYR A 48 -6.77 5.60 -2.85
N ALA A 49 -6.42 4.59 -2.04
CA ALA A 49 -7.20 4.23 -0.87
C ALA A 49 -7.15 5.29 0.24
N LEU A 50 -6.02 5.99 0.40
CA LEU A 50 -5.87 7.06 1.39
C LEU A 50 -6.87 8.21 1.21
N GLU A 51 -7.15 8.56 -0.05
CA GLU A 51 -8.05 9.66 -0.42
C GLU A 51 -9.50 9.21 -0.68
N SER A 52 -9.76 7.90 -0.62
CA SER A 52 -11.09 7.33 -0.91
C SER A 52 -11.89 7.10 0.37
N ASN A 53 -12.05 5.85 0.79
CA ASN A 53 -12.92 5.47 1.90
C ASN A 53 -12.39 4.22 2.61
N GLU A 54 -12.98 3.94 3.77
CA GLU A 54 -12.60 2.84 4.65
C GLU A 54 -12.70 1.46 3.96
N ALA A 55 -13.74 1.23 3.15
CA ALA A 55 -13.89 -0.03 2.44
C ALA A 55 -12.81 -0.25 1.37
N ASP A 56 -12.24 0.81 0.80
CA ASP A 56 -11.11 0.71 -0.13
C ASP A 56 -9.79 0.46 0.60
N ALA A 57 -9.58 1.12 1.75
CA ALA A 57 -8.42 0.86 2.61
C ALA A 57 -8.40 -0.58 3.12
N GLU A 58 -9.53 -1.09 3.63
CA GLU A 58 -9.68 -2.48 4.09
C GLU A 58 -9.45 -3.49 2.96
N LEU A 59 -9.92 -3.18 1.74
CA LEU A 59 -9.71 -4.03 0.57
C LEU A 59 -8.22 -4.13 0.22
N VAL A 60 -7.51 -3.00 0.19
CA VAL A 60 -6.06 -2.97 -0.08
C VAL A 60 -5.28 -3.68 1.03
N ALA A 61 -5.61 -3.43 2.30
CA ALA A 61 -4.98 -4.10 3.44
C ALA A 61 -5.17 -5.62 3.38
N SER A 62 -6.38 -6.09 3.05
CA SER A 62 -6.69 -7.51 2.89
C SER A 62 -5.92 -8.13 1.72
N TYR A 63 -5.82 -7.43 0.60
CA TYR A 63 -5.02 -7.86 -0.55
C TYR A 63 -3.54 -7.98 -0.19
N PHE A 64 -2.97 -6.98 0.48
CA PHE A 64 -1.58 -7.02 0.93
C PHE A 64 -1.33 -8.16 1.92
N SER A 65 -2.29 -8.45 2.82
CA SER A 65 -2.16 -9.56 3.74
C SER A 65 -2.07 -10.90 3.02
N ARG A 66 -2.89 -11.11 1.97
CA ARG A 66 -2.79 -12.31 1.13
C ARG A 66 -1.46 -12.35 0.38
N ALA A 67 -1.05 -11.24 -0.21
CA ALA A 67 0.19 -11.13 -0.95
C ALA A 67 1.43 -11.40 -0.09
N ALA A 68 1.49 -10.88 1.14
CA ALA A 68 2.54 -11.14 2.10
C ALA A 68 2.57 -12.63 2.52
N ARG A 69 1.41 -13.21 2.88
CA ARG A 69 1.31 -14.64 3.26
C ARG A 69 1.73 -15.59 2.14
N LYS A 70 1.43 -15.24 0.89
CA LYS A 70 1.73 -16.04 -0.31
C LYS A 70 3.05 -15.65 -0.97
N ASN A 71 3.82 -14.72 -0.40
CA ASN A 71 5.08 -14.20 -0.96
C ASN A 71 4.94 -13.66 -2.40
N LEU A 72 3.80 -13.04 -2.72
CA LEU A 72 3.54 -12.43 -4.04
C LEU A 72 4.24 -11.06 -4.18
N CYS A 73 4.55 -10.40 -3.07
CA CYS A 73 5.27 -9.13 -3.04
C CYS A 73 6.31 -9.19 -1.90
N THR A 74 7.48 -8.60 -2.11
CA THR A 74 8.57 -8.64 -1.11
C THR A 74 8.43 -7.47 -0.12
N PRO A 75 8.98 -7.57 1.10
CA PRO A 75 9.02 -6.46 2.03
C PRO A 75 9.66 -5.19 1.46
N GLU A 76 10.67 -5.33 0.58
CA GLU A 76 11.32 -4.21 -0.13
C GLU A 76 10.35 -3.50 -1.06
N ALA A 77 9.59 -4.26 -1.85
CA ALA A 77 8.62 -3.68 -2.77
C ALA A 77 7.44 -3.02 -2.03
N PHE A 78 7.01 -3.57 -0.90
CA PHE A 78 6.02 -2.92 -0.04
C PHE A 78 6.54 -1.62 0.55
N GLU A 79 7.74 -1.63 1.13
CA GLU A 79 8.33 -0.44 1.73
C GLU A 79 8.49 0.67 0.68
N GLN A 80 9.03 0.33 -0.49
CA GLN A 80 9.21 1.28 -1.58
C GLN A 80 7.87 1.85 -2.07
N GLY A 81 6.82 1.02 -2.16
CA GLY A 81 5.50 1.46 -2.58
C GLY A 81 4.74 2.28 -1.53
N LEU A 82 5.02 2.08 -0.24
CA LEU A 82 4.43 2.86 0.85
C LEU A 82 5.17 4.18 1.12
N ALA A 83 6.43 4.29 0.67
CA ALA A 83 7.32 5.39 1.03
C ALA A 83 6.80 6.77 0.59
N GLY A 84 6.25 6.88 -0.63
CA GLY A 84 5.69 8.15 -1.12
C GLY A 84 4.48 8.58 -0.32
N SER A 85 3.53 7.66 -0.12
CA SER A 85 2.34 7.92 0.70
C SER A 85 2.68 8.24 2.16
N ALA A 86 3.74 7.66 2.73
CA ALA A 86 4.22 7.96 4.08
C ALA A 86 4.82 9.38 4.18
N GLU A 87 5.52 9.83 3.14
CA GLU A 87 6.14 11.16 3.07
C GLU A 87 5.10 12.29 2.97
N PHE A 88 4.03 12.05 2.22
CA PHE A 88 2.95 13.04 2.02
C PHE A 88 1.73 12.79 2.92
N LEU A 89 1.84 11.89 3.91
CA LEU A 89 0.70 11.45 4.70
C LEU A 89 0.02 12.59 5.47
N ASP A 90 0.82 13.51 6.03
CA ASP A 90 0.29 14.64 6.80
C ASP A 90 -0.43 15.65 5.88
N ASP A 91 0.10 15.88 4.68
CA ASP A 91 -0.53 16.74 3.67
C ASP A 91 -1.87 16.13 3.22
N ILE A 92 -1.90 14.82 2.95
CA ILE A 92 -3.14 14.10 2.61
C ILE A 92 -4.14 14.17 3.78
N ALA A 93 -3.67 14.10 5.02
CA ALA A 93 -4.52 14.14 6.21
C ALA A 93 -5.23 15.50 6.41
N VAL A 94 -4.74 16.58 5.79
CA VAL A 94 -5.42 17.88 5.76
C VAL A 94 -6.78 17.78 5.06
N ASP A 95 -6.82 17.10 3.91
CA ASP A 95 -8.04 16.92 3.11
C ASP A 95 -8.82 15.66 3.52
N ALA A 96 -8.11 14.61 3.96
CA ALA A 96 -8.67 13.32 4.36
C ALA A 96 -8.21 12.92 5.78
N PRO A 97 -8.88 13.39 6.84
CA PRO A 97 -8.44 13.18 8.24
C PRO A 97 -8.27 11.71 8.67
N LYS A 98 -8.89 10.77 7.94
CA LYS A 98 -8.76 9.32 8.18
C LYS A 98 -7.56 8.67 7.47
N ALA A 99 -6.84 9.38 6.59
CA ALA A 99 -5.71 8.83 5.84
C ALA A 99 -4.62 8.18 6.74
N PRO A 100 -4.24 8.77 7.89
CA PRO A 100 -3.31 8.10 8.82
C PRO A 100 -3.79 6.72 9.31
N GLN A 101 -5.10 6.57 9.55
CA GLN A 101 -5.68 5.29 9.95
C GLN A 101 -5.60 4.27 8.82
N TYR A 102 -6.02 4.66 7.61
CA TYR A 102 -5.98 3.80 6.42
C TYR A 102 -4.54 3.39 6.07
N PHE A 103 -3.58 4.30 6.23
CA PHE A 103 -2.15 4.01 6.04
C PHE A 103 -1.68 2.89 6.97
N ILE A 104 -2.00 2.96 8.26
CA ILE A 104 -1.63 1.95 9.24
C ILE A 104 -2.30 0.60 8.96
N GLU A 105 -3.56 0.59 8.54
CA GLU A 105 -4.26 -0.63 8.14
C GLU A 105 -3.55 -1.32 6.96
N MET A 106 -3.20 -0.56 5.91
CA MET A 106 -2.47 -1.08 4.75
C MET A 106 -1.03 -1.50 5.10
N LEU A 107 -0.36 -0.79 6.01
CA LEU A 107 0.96 -1.16 6.53
C LEU A 107 0.93 -2.48 7.31
N LYS A 108 -0.09 -2.69 8.17
CA LYS A 108 -0.32 -3.98 8.85
C LYS A 108 -0.65 -5.07 7.84
N GLY A 109 -1.39 -4.74 6.78
CA GLY A 109 -1.66 -5.63 5.65
C GLY A 109 -0.38 -6.14 4.96
N SER A 110 0.61 -5.27 4.75
CA SER A 110 1.89 -5.66 4.12
C SER A 110 2.83 -6.44 5.04
N ALA A 111 2.45 -6.66 6.30
CA ALA A 111 3.24 -7.28 7.36
C ALA A 111 4.53 -6.53 7.72
N LEU A 112 4.69 -5.28 7.26
CA LEU A 112 5.83 -4.43 7.60
C LEU A 112 5.78 -3.95 9.05
N ASP A 113 4.62 -3.96 9.69
CA ASP A 113 4.45 -3.71 11.13
C ASP A 113 5.29 -4.67 12.00
N LYS A 114 5.66 -5.84 11.45
CA LYS A 114 6.49 -6.85 12.12
C LYS A 114 7.99 -6.66 11.86
N ASP A 115 8.35 -5.83 10.89
CA ASP A 115 9.73 -5.44 10.59
C ASP A 115 9.98 -4.08 11.23
N GLU A 116 10.55 -4.09 12.45
CA GLU A 116 10.72 -2.89 13.27
C GLU A 116 11.52 -1.79 12.55
N GLU A 117 12.53 -2.15 11.76
CA GLU A 117 13.37 -1.18 11.05
C GLU A 117 12.61 -0.53 9.89
N ARG A 118 11.97 -1.33 9.02
CA ARG A 118 11.19 -0.80 7.90
C ARG A 118 9.97 -0.01 8.37
N CYS A 119 9.28 -0.51 9.39
CA CYS A 119 8.15 0.18 9.99
C CYS A 119 8.56 1.54 10.53
N LYS A 120 9.64 1.61 11.33
CA LYS A 120 10.15 2.88 11.85
C LYS A 120 10.58 3.82 10.74
N HIS A 121 11.23 3.30 9.70
CA HIS A 121 11.68 4.10 8.56
C HIS A 121 10.50 4.76 7.83
N LEU A 122 9.39 4.03 7.63
CA LEU A 122 8.19 4.59 7.02
C LEU A 122 7.49 5.60 7.94
N LEU A 123 7.23 5.25 9.20
CA LEU A 123 6.45 6.11 10.10
C LEU A 123 7.14 7.43 10.45
N ARG A 124 8.48 7.45 10.48
CA ARG A 124 9.26 8.67 10.72
C ARG A 124 9.22 9.68 9.57
N LYS A 125 8.66 9.31 8.42
CA LYS A 125 8.46 10.26 7.31
C LYS A 125 7.33 11.25 7.59
N SER A 126 6.37 10.87 8.44
CA SER A 126 5.32 11.77 8.91
C SER A 126 5.80 12.62 10.09
N ILE A 127 5.35 13.86 10.12
CA ILE A 127 5.51 14.83 11.20
C ILE A 127 4.89 14.27 12.49
N ASP A 128 3.71 13.67 12.39
CA ASP A 128 2.97 13.06 13.50
C ASP A 128 3.38 11.60 13.76
N SER A 129 4.66 11.26 13.57
CA SER A 129 5.16 9.88 13.73
C SER A 129 4.78 9.24 15.07
N GLU A 130 4.79 9.98 16.19
CA GLU A 130 4.36 9.47 17.51
C GLU A 130 2.91 8.98 17.51
N LYS A 131 2.02 9.71 16.85
CA LYS A 131 0.61 9.33 16.68
C LYS A 131 0.52 8.04 15.87
N LEU A 132 1.27 7.94 14.78
CA LEU A 132 1.29 6.74 13.94
C LEU A 132 1.82 5.51 14.71
N PHE A 133 2.88 5.65 15.50
CA PHE A 133 3.37 4.57 16.36
C PHE A 133 2.32 4.14 17.39
N GLY A 134 1.55 5.07 17.95
CA GLY A 134 0.44 4.77 18.86
C GLY A 134 -0.70 3.98 18.20
N MET A 135 -0.87 4.08 16.88
CA MET A 135 -1.89 3.37 16.10
C MET A 135 -1.48 1.95 15.70
N LEU A 136 -0.20 1.58 15.89
CA LEU A 136 0.28 0.22 15.63
C LEU A 136 -0.19 -0.81 16.67
N ALA A 137 -0.60 -0.36 17.86
CA ALA A 137 -1.09 -1.21 18.95
C ALA A 137 -2.30 -2.07 18.59
#